data_AF-A0A2T2NL66-F1
#
_entry.id   AF-A0A2T2NL66-F1
#
_cell.length_a   1.000
_cell.length_b   1.000
_cell.length_c   1.000
_cell.angle_alpha   90.00
_cell.angle_beta   90.00
_cell.angle_gamma   90.00
#
_symmetry.space_group_name_H-M   'P 1'
#
loop_
_entity.id
_entity.type
_entity.pdbx_description
1 polymer ?
#
loop_
_entity_poly.entity_id
_entity_poly.type
_entity_poly.pdbx_seq_one_letter_code
_entity_poly.pdbx_strand_id
1 'polypeptide(L)'
;MALYTHLFTHNASLSFNQALTNALLVAGFSEQDARNLVEKERLRLGDFEMATREQGRNGVNTVPTVLFEGPKRNFAITGALLPRDYLKAMENVESDIDWV
;
A
#
# COMPACT_ATOMS: atom_id res chain seq x y z
N MET A 1 10.35 -0.68 -3.34
CA MET A 1 10.59 -2.12 -3.66
C MET A 1 11.48 -2.82 -2.65
N ALA A 2 12.46 -2.14 -2.03
CA ALA A 2 13.42 -2.75 -1.09
C ALA A 2 12.78 -3.64 0.00
N LEU A 3 11.68 -3.22 0.64
CA LEU A 3 11.02 -4.01 1.68
C LEU A 3 10.42 -5.33 1.14
N TYR A 4 9.64 -5.27 0.05
CA TYR A 4 9.04 -6.46 -0.56
C TYR A 4 10.11 -7.42 -1.09
N THR A 5 11.15 -6.90 -1.75
CA THR A 5 12.28 -7.70 -2.22
C THR A 5 13.02 -8.38 -1.07
N HIS A 6 13.15 -7.72 0.07
CA HIS A 6 13.75 -8.32 1.25
C HIS A 6 12.88 -9.45 1.83
N LEU A 7 11.58 -9.21 2.01
CA LEU A 7 10.65 -10.17 2.62
C LEU A 7 10.35 -11.39 1.74
N PHE A 8 10.24 -11.21 0.42
CA PHE A 8 9.73 -12.24 -0.49
C PHE A 8 10.79 -12.84 -1.43
N THR A 9 11.99 -12.26 -1.51
CA THR A 9 13.05 -12.74 -2.43
C THR A 9 14.31 -13.18 -1.70
N HIS A 10 14.66 -12.53 -0.59
CA HIS A 10 15.83 -12.90 0.21
C HIS A 10 15.38 -13.78 1.37
N ASN A 11 16.05 -14.91 1.58
CA ASN A 11 15.77 -15.77 2.73
C ASN A 11 16.15 -14.97 4.00
N ALA A 12 15.16 -14.67 4.86
CA ALA A 12 15.20 -13.59 5.84
C ALA A 12 16.27 -13.78 6.92
N SER A 13 17.51 -13.34 6.63
CA SER A 13 18.60 -13.32 7.61
C SER A 13 18.67 -12.04 8.42
N LEU A 14 17.99 -10.97 7.98
CA LEU A 14 17.90 -9.71 8.71
C LEU A 14 16.71 -9.74 9.66
N SER A 15 16.86 -9.08 10.81
CA SER A 15 15.71 -8.80 11.67
C SER A 15 14.73 -7.85 10.96
N PHE A 16 13.46 -7.91 11.35
CA PHE A 16 12.42 -7.04 10.78
C PHE A 16 12.79 -5.54 10.83
N ASN A 17 13.39 -5.09 11.93
CA ASN A 17 13.84 -3.70 12.08
C ASN A 17 14.98 -3.36 11.12
N GLN A 18 15.94 -4.27 10.91
CA GLN A 18 17.03 -4.06 9.95
C GLN A 18 16.49 -4.00 8.51
N ALA A 19 15.51 -4.84 8.18
CA ALA A 19 14.85 -4.81 6.88
C ALA A 19 14.13 -3.47 6.63
N LEU A 20 13.40 -2.96 7.63
CA LEU A 20 12.73 -1.66 7.56
C LEU A 20 13.72 -0.51 7.42
N THR A 21 14.77 -0.46 8.25
CA THR A 21 15.80 0.59 8.18
C THR A 21 16.46 0.60 6.80
N ASN A 22 16.84 -0.56 6.28
CA ASN A 22 17.44 -0.66 4.94
C ASN A 22 16.48 -0.20 3.83
N ALA A 23 15.19 -0.53 3.95
CA ALA A 23 14.20 -0.08 2.98
C ALA A 23 14.01 1.44 2.99
N LEU A 24 14.06 2.08 4.15
CA LEU A 24 14.00 3.55 4.29
C LEU A 24 15.24 4.22 3.72
N LEU A 25 16.43 3.66 3.96
CA LEU A 25 17.68 4.16 3.35
C LEU A 25 17.62 4.13 1.82
N VAL A 26 17.13 3.04 1.22
CA VAL A 26 16.95 2.93 -0.24
C VAL A 26 15.90 3.93 -0.76
N ALA A 27 14.90 4.28 0.06
CA ALA A 27 13.93 5.31 -0.25
C ALA A 27 14.46 6.75 -0.10
N GLY A 28 15.72 6.93 0.30
CA GLY A 28 16.39 8.23 0.39
C GLY A 28 16.32 8.90 1.77
N PHE A 29 15.90 8.19 2.81
CA PHE A 29 15.93 8.72 4.18
C PHE A 29 17.38 8.75 4.71
N SER A 30 17.67 9.70 5.59
CA SER A 30 18.95 9.67 6.33
C SER A 30 18.98 8.48 7.30
N GLU A 31 20.17 8.01 7.65
CA GLU A 31 20.31 6.90 8.61
C GLU A 31 19.70 7.25 9.98
N GLN A 32 19.85 8.49 10.41
CA GLN A 32 19.30 8.95 11.68
C GLN A 32 17.77 8.99 11.65
N ASP A 33 17.16 9.45 10.56
CA ASP A 33 15.70 9.48 10.41
C ASP A 33 15.13 8.08 10.28
N ALA A 34 15.77 7.21 9.50
CA ALA A 34 15.35 5.82 9.33
C ALA A 34 15.37 5.06 10.67
N ARG A 35 16.45 5.19 11.46
CA ARG A 35 16.54 4.57 12.79
C ARG A 35 15.52 5.15 13.76
N ASN A 36 15.34 6.47 13.79
CA ASN A 36 14.33 7.10 14.64
C ASN A 36 12.92 6.59 14.31
N LEU A 37 12.58 6.47 13.02
CA LEU A 37 11.28 5.99 12.57
C LEU A 37 11.06 4.50 12.93
N VAL A 38 12.09 3.67 12.90
CA VAL A 38 11.96 2.24 13.21
C VAL A 38 12.00 1.96 14.72
N GLU A 39 12.80 2.70 15.48
CA GLU A 39 13.09 2.41 16.89
C GLU A 39 12.22 3.22 17.87
N LYS A 40 11.88 4.47 17.53
CA LYS A 40 11.16 5.39 18.44
C LYS A 40 9.70 5.55 18.08
N GLU A 41 9.39 5.58 16.79
CA GLU A 41 8.01 5.33 16.37
C GLU A 41 7.77 3.83 16.49
N ARG A 42 7.40 3.40 17.70
CA ARG A 42 6.41 2.33 17.84
C ARG A 42 5.26 2.80 16.96
N LEU A 43 5.28 2.32 15.71
CA LEU A 43 4.42 2.66 14.58
C LEU A 43 3.10 3.17 15.09
N ARG A 44 2.61 4.30 14.58
CA ARG A 44 1.30 4.88 14.91
C ARG A 44 0.19 3.82 14.81
N LEU A 45 0.08 2.99 15.84
CA LEU A 45 -0.62 1.72 15.76
C LEU A 45 -2.11 2.01 15.71
N GLY A 46 -2.51 3.08 16.39
CA GLY A 46 -3.84 3.67 16.24
C GLY A 46 -4.16 4.05 14.79
N ASP A 47 -3.27 4.77 14.09
CA ASP A 47 -3.48 5.16 12.69
C ASP A 47 -3.53 3.92 11.78
N PHE A 48 -2.63 2.96 11.99
CA PHE A 48 -2.60 1.70 11.24
C PHE A 48 -3.86 0.85 11.46
N GLU A 49 -4.28 0.68 12.71
CA GLU A 49 -5.50 -0.05 13.05
C GLU A 49 -6.74 0.66 12.51
N MET A 50 -6.80 1.99 12.62
CA MET A 50 -7.88 2.80 12.07
C MET A 50 -7.97 2.63 10.56
N ALA A 51 -6.85 2.78 9.84
CA ALA A 51 -6.80 2.58 8.39
C ALA A 51 -7.21 1.15 8.01
N THR A 52 -6.76 0.13 8.74
CA THR A 52 -7.12 -1.27 8.49
C THR A 52 -8.62 -1.53 8.71
N ARG A 53 -9.20 -0.95 9.78
CA ARG A 53 -10.64 -1.05 10.05
C ARG A 53 -11.46 -0.35 8.98
N GLU A 54 -11.00 0.78 8.47
CA GLU A 54 -11.63 1.48 7.36
C GLU A 54 -11.65 0.61 6.09
N GLN A 55 -10.54 -0.05 5.75
CA GLN A 55 -10.50 -1.00 4.63
C GLN A 55 -11.51 -2.15 4.82
N GLY A 56 -11.63 -2.70 6.04
CA GLY A 56 -12.65 -3.70 6.36
C GLY A 56 -14.09 -3.19 6.17
N ARG A 57 -14.38 -1.94 6.56
CA ARG A 57 -15.68 -1.29 6.32
C ARG A 57 -15.98 -1.08 4.84
N ASN A 58 -14.94 -0.83 4.05
CA ASN A 58 -15.03 -0.74 2.58
C ASN A 58 -15.17 -2.12 1.90
N GLY A 59 -15.36 -3.20 2.68
CA GLY A 59 -15.58 -4.55 2.16
C GLY A 59 -14.31 -5.24 1.65
N VAL A 60 -13.13 -4.68 1.93
CA VAL A 60 -11.85 -5.27 1.53
C VAL A 60 -11.58 -6.51 2.38
N ASN A 61 -11.54 -7.68 1.76
CA ASN A 61 -11.29 -8.97 2.42
C ASN A 61 -10.03 -9.69 1.92
N THR A 62 -9.37 -9.15 0.89
CA THR A 62 -8.22 -9.76 0.20
C THR A 62 -7.23 -8.67 -0.21
N VAL A 63 -5.95 -9.02 -0.37
CA VAL A 63 -4.90 -8.12 -0.87
C VAL A 63 -4.17 -8.73 -2.07
N PRO A 64 -3.71 -7.92 -3.05
CA PRO A 64 -3.92 -6.48 -3.15
C PRO A 64 -5.37 -6.13 -3.56
N THR A 65 -5.87 -5.00 -3.09
CA THR A 65 -7.15 -4.43 -3.51
C THR A 65 -6.94 -2.97 -3.89
N VAL A 66 -7.49 -2.56 -5.03
CA VAL A 66 -7.44 -1.18 -5.54
C VAL A 66 -8.85 -0.65 -5.62
N LEU A 67 -9.11 0.46 -4.92
CA LEU A 67 -10.37 1.19 -4.99
C LEU A 67 -10.25 2.30 -6.04
N PHE A 68 -11.18 2.30 -6.99
CA PHE A 68 -11.38 3.36 -7.96
C PHE A 68 -12.58 4.19 -7.52
N GLU A 69 -12.34 5.46 -7.19
CA GLU A 69 -13.37 6.39 -6.76
C GLU A 69 -13.92 7.16 -7.95
N GLY A 70 -15.24 7.11 -8.14
CA GLY A 70 -15.93 7.73 -9.27
C GLY A 70 -17.11 8.58 -8.82
N PRO A 71 -17.58 9.51 -9.66
CA PRO A 71 -18.65 10.45 -9.29
C PRO A 71 -19.99 9.77 -9.03
N LYS A 72 -20.29 8.67 -9.73
CA LYS A 72 -21.56 7.92 -9.60
C LYS A 72 -21.44 6.74 -8.63
N ARG A 73 -20.29 6.06 -8.63
CA ARG A 73 -20.02 4.88 -7.78
C ARG A 73 -18.52 4.60 -7.70
N ASN A 74 -18.14 3.95 -6.61
CA ASN A 74 -16.80 3.41 -6.43
C ASN A 74 -16.75 1.95 -6.86
N PHE A 75 -15.60 1.49 -7.34
CA PHE A 75 -15.37 0.10 -7.71
C PHE A 75 -14.08 -0.41 -7.09
N ALA A 76 -14.12 -1.63 -6.55
CA ALA A 76 -12.93 -2.30 -6.05
C ALA A 76 -12.51 -3.41 -7.00
N ILE A 77 -11.21 -3.47 -7.30
CA ILE A 77 -10.58 -4.61 -7.98
C ILE A 77 -9.70 -5.33 -6.97
N THR A 78 -9.87 -6.65 -6.87
CA THR A 78 -9.11 -7.51 -5.97
C THR A 78 -8.18 -8.43 -6.76
N GLY A 79 -6.99 -8.67 -6.20
CA GLY A 79 -5.97 -9.56 -6.76
C GLY A 79 -4.90 -8.86 -7.60
N ALA A 80 -3.85 -9.61 -7.91
CA ALA A 80 -2.74 -9.18 -8.76
C ALA A 80 -3.12 -9.34 -10.23
N LEU A 81 -3.82 -8.34 -10.79
CA LEU A 81 -4.26 -8.35 -12.19
C LEU A 81 -3.19 -7.78 -13.13
N LEU A 82 -3.46 -7.86 -14.43
CA LEU A 82 -2.58 -7.29 -15.45
C LEU A 82 -2.89 -5.80 -15.62
N PRO A 83 -1.92 -4.97 -16.06
CA PRO A 83 -2.10 -3.52 -16.23
C PRO A 83 -3.35 -3.15 -17.04
N ARG A 84 -3.65 -3.91 -18.09
CA ARG A 84 -4.84 -3.71 -18.95
C ARG A 84 -6.17 -3.81 -18.19
N ASP A 85 -6.22 -4.61 -17.12
CA ASP A 85 -7.45 -4.85 -16.37
C ASP A 85 -7.72 -3.65 -15.45
N TYR A 86 -6.67 -3.03 -14.90
CA TYR A 86 -6.76 -1.77 -14.19
C TYR A 86 -7.13 -0.60 -15.12
N LEU A 87 -6.56 -0.54 -16.32
CA LEU A 87 -6.89 0.50 -17.30
C LEU A 87 -8.38 0.49 -17.67
N LYS A 88 -8.96 -0.69 -17.92
CA LYS A 88 -10.41 -0.83 -18.17
C LYS A 88 -11.27 -0.34 -17.01
N ALA A 89 -10.80 -0.54 -15.78
CA ALA A 89 -11.51 -0.04 -14.59
C ALA A 89 -11.51 1.49 -14.54
N MET A 90 -10.39 2.11 -14.90
CA MET A 90 -10.26 3.57 -15.00
C MET A 90 -11.15 4.14 -16.11
N GLU A 91 -11.17 3.51 -17.29
CA GLU A 91 -12.05 3.90 -18.40
C GLU A 91 -13.53 3.90 -17.99
N ASN A 92 -13.96 2.90 -17.23
CA ASN A 92 -15.32 2.86 -16.71
C ASN A 92 -15.64 4.03 -15.78
N VAL A 93 -14.68 4.43 -14.92
CA VAL A 93 -14.84 5.60 -14.04
C VAL A 93 -14.87 6.89 -14.84
N GLU A 94 -14.02 7.03 -15.86
CA GLU A 94 -13.98 8.19 -16.74
C GLU A 94 -15.30 8.36 -17.51
N SER A 95 -15.91 7.27 -17.96
CA SER A 95 -17.22 7.31 -18.64
C SER A 95 -18.37 7.77 -17.73
N ASP A 96 -18.20 7.67 -16.40
CA ASP A 96 -19.17 8.15 -15.42
C ASP A 96 -18.98 9.65 -15.12
N ILE A 97 -17.91 10.29 -15.60
CA ILE A 97 -17.64 11.73 -15.47
C ILE A 97 -18.40 12.47 -16.58
N ASP A 98 -19.44 13.23 -16.18
CA ASP A 98 -20.10 14.17 -17.09
C ASP A 98 -19.18 15.38 -17.30
N TRP A 99 -18.40 15.35 -18.38
CA TRP A 99 -17.64 16.51 -18.84
C TRP A 99 -18.60 17.57 -19.38
N VAL A 100 -18.96 18.55 -18.53
CA VAL A 100 -19.68 19.78 -18.94
C VAL A 100 -18.71 20.75 -19.61
#